data_AF-A0AAV5REK6-F1
#
_entry.id   AF-A0AAV5REK6-F1
#
_cell.length_a   1.000
_cell.length_b   1.000
_cell.length_c   1.000
_cell.angle_alpha   90.00
_cell.angle_beta   90.00
_cell.angle_gamma   90.00
#
_symmetry.space_group_name_H-M   'P 1'
#
loop_
_entity.id
_entity.type
_entity.pdbx_description
1 polymer ?
#
loop_
_entity_poly.entity_id
_entity_poly.type
_entity_poly.pdbx_seq_one_letter_code
_entity_poly.pdbx_strand_id
1 'polypeptide(L)'
;MGTSSHVVLMHSFSVHRFTALALVGCVLLLVYQFMFMARTSIARDYNHLHRISYTPRRAQQLALHSANATRALETEERLRLSEDNFYSELQTRNFIARHSLKFKYVAALIGNEEVHIELSMYTHVFQYHGHTTELSYKDVGIIHYRNTTDVMDQILDAISRYDAVVYVVPNNWVPLFGARKYDVPIVAAHAVPPHSENYTFIVNTDDSLRSGSIQQSSMNKVLSDTKVYELTVPGINRDIVLVGDERDPALNTTSNLLELVDTLNDMSKVGFKPLRTIQFVSFPPNCGNLWAESSANKNLLKSRVVAYLDVGGSMNGTASPLLQPRLNDAVEELAAAGAISPVTPSLTPSLFFLEHKIQTISLNLNSLDETLRLQSLMLSVLTSEPVLPFKLAGYEPELRTENVSVILEENDSKLNTIKFELGVEKPWFDFFKKLKWQKQMKLANYKLQRFEDVFTTSNNGHAVFELDSTGTKLVSNQNPKEQTKAVQRIRKFKL
;
A
#
# COMPACT_ATOMS: atom_id res chain seq x y z
N MET A 1 28.57 100.99 -9.57
CA MET A 1 27.64 100.05 -8.91
C MET A 1 26.84 99.36 -10.00
N GLY A 2 27.26 98.16 -10.42
CA GLY A 2 26.57 97.38 -11.45
C GLY A 2 26.03 96.10 -10.83
N THR A 3 24.71 95.99 -10.72
CA THR A 3 24.02 94.79 -10.23
C THR A 3 23.84 93.82 -11.39
N SER A 4 24.67 92.78 -11.43
CA SER A 4 24.54 91.64 -12.33
C SER A 4 23.25 90.89 -12.03
N SER A 5 22.24 91.09 -12.87
CA SER A 5 20.99 90.33 -12.85
C SER A 5 21.26 88.91 -13.35
N HIS A 6 21.66 88.02 -12.45
CA HIS A 6 21.68 86.58 -12.72
C HIS A 6 20.24 86.09 -12.87
N VAL A 7 19.72 86.14 -14.09
CA VAL A 7 18.49 85.45 -14.48
C VAL A 7 18.79 83.96 -14.43
N VAL A 8 18.46 83.34 -13.30
CA VAL A 8 18.49 81.89 -13.13
C VAL A 8 17.40 81.33 -14.04
N LEU A 9 17.82 80.84 -15.22
CA LEU A 9 17.01 80.01 -16.10
C LEU A 9 16.70 78.70 -15.36
N MET A 10 15.68 78.74 -14.49
CA MET A 10 15.04 77.52 -14.03
C MET A 10 14.29 76.92 -15.22
N HIS A 11 14.98 76.04 -15.95
CA HIS A 11 14.36 75.18 -16.94
C HIS A 11 13.14 74.52 -16.30
N SER A 12 11.94 74.87 -16.78
CA SER A 12 10.70 74.29 -16.29
C SER A 12 10.79 72.77 -16.44
N PHE A 13 10.93 72.07 -15.32
CA PHE A 13 10.90 70.62 -15.31
C PHE A 13 9.51 70.19 -15.75
N SER A 14 9.38 69.75 -17.00
CA SER A 14 8.11 69.24 -17.52
C SER A 14 7.62 68.12 -16.61
N VAL A 15 6.33 68.17 -16.23
CA VAL A 15 5.65 67.15 -15.41
C VAL A 15 5.94 65.75 -15.93
N HIS A 16 6.05 65.59 -17.26
CA HIS A 16 6.33 64.30 -17.90
C HIS A 16 7.72 63.73 -17.55
N ARG A 17 8.74 64.59 -17.45
CA ARG A 17 10.09 64.18 -17.04
C ARG A 17 10.11 63.74 -15.58
N PHE A 18 9.38 64.46 -14.72
CA PHE A 18 9.26 64.09 -13.32
C PHE A 18 8.54 62.75 -13.15
N THR A 19 7.41 62.53 -13.81
CA THR A 19 6.70 61.24 -13.76
C THR A 19 7.53 60.09 -14.32
N ALA A 20 8.29 60.31 -15.40
CA ALA A 20 9.18 59.28 -15.94
C ALA A 20 10.29 58.91 -14.94
N LEU A 21 10.93 59.89 -14.31
CA LEU A 21 11.94 59.65 -13.28
C LEU A 21 11.35 58.96 -12.04
N ALA A 22 10.13 59.35 -11.62
CA ALA A 22 9.43 58.69 -10.51
C ALA A 22 9.11 57.23 -10.83
N LEU A 23 8.65 56.92 -12.05
CA LEU A 23 8.40 55.55 -12.50
C LEU A 23 9.68 54.73 -12.55
N VAL A 24 10.76 55.27 -13.11
CA VAL A 24 12.07 54.59 -13.11
C VAL A 24 12.56 54.35 -11.68
N GLY A 25 12.42 55.33 -10.78
CA GLY A 25 12.74 55.18 -9.36
C GLY A 25 11.92 54.09 -8.67
N CYS A 26 10.62 54.01 -8.95
CA CYS A 26 9.76 52.95 -8.43
C CYS A 26 10.17 51.57 -8.96
N VAL A 27 10.49 51.46 -10.25
CA VAL A 27 10.99 50.21 -10.85
C VAL A 27 12.31 49.79 -10.23
N LEU A 28 13.26 50.72 -10.05
CA LEU A 28 14.54 50.43 -9.40
C LEU A 28 14.37 50.01 -7.93
N LEU A 29 13.48 50.67 -7.18
CA LEU A 29 13.14 50.27 -5.81
C LEU A 29 12.49 48.88 -5.76
N LEU A 30 11.61 48.56 -6.70
CA LEU A 30 11.05 47.21 -6.81
C LEU A 30 12.14 46.19 -7.12
N VAL A 31 13.01 46.44 -8.10
CA VAL A 31 14.14 45.54 -8.42
C VAL A 31 15.07 45.37 -7.22
N TYR A 32 15.36 46.44 -6.48
CA TYR A 32 16.15 46.40 -5.24
C TYR A 32 15.45 45.56 -4.16
N GLN A 33 14.17 45.82 -3.88
CA GLN A 33 13.40 45.03 -2.91
C GLN A 33 13.33 43.56 -3.30
N PHE A 34 13.17 43.27 -4.60
CA PHE A 34 13.25 41.91 -5.08
C PHE A 34 14.65 41.35 -4.85
N MET A 35 15.75 42.04 -5.19
CA MET A 35 17.13 41.60 -4.93
C MET A 35 17.38 41.16 -3.47
N PHE A 36 16.74 41.81 -2.50
CA PHE A 36 16.86 41.49 -1.07
C PHE A 36 15.72 40.62 -0.51
N MET A 37 14.76 40.18 -1.34
CA MET A 37 13.83 39.14 -0.91
C MET A 37 14.63 37.91 -0.47
N ALA A 38 14.23 37.36 0.69
CA ALA A 38 14.88 36.20 1.27
C ALA A 38 15.04 35.10 0.22
N ARG A 39 16.21 34.46 0.19
CA ARG A 39 16.40 33.24 -0.59
C ARG A 39 15.42 32.21 -0.05
N THR A 40 14.63 31.64 -0.94
CA THR A 40 13.65 30.62 -0.59
C THR A 40 13.88 29.41 -1.48
N SER A 41 13.82 28.22 -0.89
CA SER A 41 13.76 26.99 -1.69
C SER A 41 12.40 26.87 -2.37
N ILE A 42 12.35 26.11 -3.47
CA ILE A 42 11.10 25.83 -4.17
C ILE A 42 10.13 25.11 -3.24
N ALA A 43 10.62 24.17 -2.44
CA ALA A 43 9.83 23.49 -1.42
C ALA A 43 9.21 24.48 -0.42
N ARG A 44 9.97 25.47 0.04
CA ARG A 44 9.46 26.49 0.98
C ARG A 44 8.43 27.42 0.33
N ASP A 45 8.70 27.91 -0.88
CA ASP A 45 7.74 28.74 -1.62
C ASP A 45 6.44 28.00 -1.90
N TYR A 46 6.56 26.72 -2.29
CA TYR A 46 5.43 25.85 -2.53
C TYR A 46 4.61 25.64 -1.26
N ASN A 47 5.28 25.35 -0.13
CA ASN A 47 4.61 25.21 1.17
C ASN A 47 3.88 26.51 1.55
N HIS A 48 4.51 27.68 1.40
CA HIS A 48 3.86 28.96 1.68
C HIS A 48 2.66 29.23 0.76
N LEU A 49 2.81 29.00 -0.54
CA LEU A 49 1.74 29.20 -1.53
C LEU A 49 0.50 28.37 -1.21
N HIS A 50 0.70 27.14 -0.73
CA HIS A 50 -0.39 26.22 -0.38
C HIS A 50 -0.79 26.27 1.11
N ARG A 51 -0.17 27.17 1.89
CA ARG A 51 -0.35 27.30 3.34
C ARG A 51 -0.13 25.97 4.07
N ILE A 52 0.93 25.27 3.70
CA ILE A 52 1.39 24.06 4.40
C ILE A 52 2.27 24.52 5.55
N SER A 53 1.75 24.45 6.77
CA SER A 53 2.49 24.84 7.97
C SER A 53 3.43 23.73 8.47
N TYR A 54 3.26 22.51 7.97
CA TYR A 54 3.97 21.31 8.44
C TYR A 54 4.97 20.80 7.41
N THR A 55 6.22 20.60 7.86
CA THR A 55 7.24 19.94 7.05
C THR A 55 6.99 18.42 7.02
N PRO A 56 7.40 17.71 5.96
CA PRO A 56 7.29 16.25 5.88
C PRO A 56 7.85 15.52 7.10
N ARG A 57 9.01 15.95 7.59
CA ARG A 57 9.64 15.38 8.79
C ARG A 57 8.78 15.57 10.05
N ARG A 58 8.12 16.71 10.18
CA ARG A 58 7.21 16.97 11.32
C ARG A 58 5.91 16.18 11.18
N ALA A 59 5.43 15.95 9.96
CA ALA A 59 4.30 15.08 9.67
C ALA A 59 4.63 13.62 10.04
N GLN A 60 5.82 13.12 9.68
CA GLN A 60 6.32 11.80 10.10
C GLN A 60 6.44 11.71 11.63
N GLN A 61 7.04 12.71 12.29
CA GLN A 61 7.13 12.75 13.75
C GLN A 61 5.76 12.77 14.42
N LEU A 62 4.79 13.51 13.88
CA LEU A 62 3.43 13.54 14.40
C LEU A 62 2.73 12.20 14.23
N ALA A 63 2.86 11.56 13.07
CA ALA A 63 2.31 10.23 12.84
C ALA A 63 2.90 9.18 13.80
N LEU A 64 4.21 9.29 14.11
CA LEU A 64 4.85 8.46 15.13
C LEU A 64 4.36 8.80 16.55
N HIS A 65 4.09 10.08 16.83
CA HIS A 65 3.60 10.52 18.13
C HIS A 65 2.13 10.17 18.38
N SER A 66 1.25 10.26 17.36
CA SER A 66 -0.16 9.88 17.49
C SER A 66 -0.29 8.39 17.79
N ALA A 67 0.46 7.54 17.08
CA ALA A 67 0.52 6.10 17.37
C ALA A 67 0.99 5.80 18.80
N ASN A 68 1.93 6.59 19.34
CA ASN A 68 2.35 6.46 20.74
C ASN A 68 1.29 6.97 21.74
N ALA A 69 0.52 7.99 21.38
CA ALA A 69 -0.53 8.55 22.24
C ALA A 69 -1.72 7.58 22.38
N THR A 70 -2.10 6.89 21.28
CA THR A 70 -3.12 5.84 21.32
C THR A 70 -2.70 4.73 22.29
N ARG A 71 -1.43 4.31 22.30
CA ARG A 71 -0.91 3.36 23.30
C ARG A 71 -1.04 3.87 24.74
N ALA A 72 -0.78 5.14 24.99
CA ALA A 72 -0.88 5.71 26.33
C ALA A 72 -2.33 5.68 26.82
N LEU A 73 -3.28 6.06 25.96
CA LEU A 73 -4.71 5.99 26.24
C LEU A 73 -5.21 4.55 26.40
N GLU A 74 -4.81 3.62 25.54
CA GLU A 74 -5.15 2.20 25.69
C GLU A 74 -4.53 1.58 26.94
N THR A 75 -3.31 1.99 27.31
CA THR A 75 -2.68 1.52 28.55
C THR A 75 -3.40 2.11 29.76
N GLU A 76 -3.79 3.38 29.72
CA GLU A 76 -4.57 4.03 30.78
C GLU A 76 -5.99 3.45 30.87
N GLU A 77 -6.63 3.13 29.74
CA GLU A 77 -7.94 2.48 29.69
C GLU A 77 -7.83 1.02 30.12
N ARG A 78 -6.78 0.29 29.73
CA ARG A 78 -6.50 -1.05 30.26
C ARG A 78 -6.16 -1.01 31.74
N LEU A 79 -5.47 0.02 32.24
CA LEU A 79 -5.21 0.22 33.66
C LEU A 79 -6.49 0.57 34.40
N ARG A 80 -7.36 1.42 33.85
CA ARG A 80 -8.69 1.72 34.39
C ARG A 80 -9.60 0.51 34.39
N LEU A 81 -9.70 -0.21 33.27
CA LEU A 81 -10.43 -1.46 33.17
C LEU A 81 -9.79 -2.54 34.03
N SER A 82 -8.47 -2.53 34.25
CA SER A 82 -7.77 -3.39 35.21
C SER A 82 -8.08 -2.99 36.64
N GLU A 83 -8.21 -1.71 36.97
CA GLU A 83 -8.60 -1.22 38.30
C GLU A 83 -10.06 -1.55 38.57
N ASP A 84 -10.96 -1.28 37.63
CA ASP A 84 -12.37 -1.64 37.67
C ASP A 84 -12.54 -3.16 37.70
N ASN A 85 -11.75 -3.89 36.91
CA ASN A 85 -11.69 -5.35 36.98
C ASN A 85 -11.02 -5.83 38.26
N PHE A 86 -10.09 -5.11 38.88
CA PHE A 86 -9.48 -5.49 40.15
C PHE A 86 -10.47 -5.32 41.31
N TYR A 87 -11.29 -4.27 41.29
CA TYR A 87 -12.43 -4.12 42.21
C TYR A 87 -13.52 -5.17 41.94
N SER A 88 -13.82 -5.46 40.67
CA SER A 88 -14.72 -6.56 40.31
C SER A 88 -14.11 -7.91 40.69
N GLU A 89 -12.80 -8.13 40.56
CA GLU A 89 -12.08 -9.38 40.81
C GLU A 89 -11.82 -9.56 42.31
N LEU A 90 -11.83 -8.51 43.13
CA LEU A 90 -11.91 -8.61 44.59
C LEU A 90 -13.30 -9.03 45.06
N GLN A 91 -14.37 -8.49 44.45
CA GLN A 91 -15.74 -8.94 44.69
C GLN A 91 -15.98 -10.36 44.14
N THR A 92 -15.39 -10.67 42.98
CA THR A 92 -15.50 -11.95 42.31
C THR A 92 -14.56 -12.99 42.94
N ARG A 93 -13.39 -12.65 43.51
CA ARG A 93 -12.56 -13.61 44.29
C ARG A 93 -13.24 -14.04 45.58
N ASN A 94 -14.00 -13.15 46.25
CA ASN A 94 -14.86 -13.54 47.36
C ASN A 94 -16.04 -14.44 46.93
N PHE A 95 -16.44 -14.38 45.66
CA PHE A 95 -17.48 -15.23 45.05
C PHE A 95 -16.93 -16.55 44.48
N ILE A 96 -15.74 -16.53 43.86
CA ILE A 96 -14.99 -17.63 43.23
C ILE A 96 -14.32 -18.51 44.28
N ALA A 97 -13.90 -17.97 45.43
CA ALA A 97 -13.50 -18.78 46.60
C ALA A 97 -14.65 -19.67 47.12
N ARG A 98 -15.90 -19.39 46.72
CA ARG A 98 -17.04 -20.29 46.95
C ARG A 98 -17.37 -21.18 45.75
N HIS A 99 -16.93 -20.89 44.52
CA HIS A 99 -17.38 -21.58 43.30
C HIS A 99 -16.39 -21.53 42.10
N SER A 100 -15.18 -22.11 42.19
CA SER A 100 -14.34 -22.21 40.98
C SER A 100 -13.47 -23.44 40.85
N LEU A 101 -13.79 -24.24 39.82
CA LEU A 101 -12.80 -24.81 38.91
C LEU A 101 -13.34 -24.56 37.49
N LYS A 102 -12.47 -24.02 36.64
CA LYS A 102 -12.55 -23.78 35.18
C LYS A 102 -12.75 -22.31 34.75
N PHE A 103 -11.96 -21.97 33.74
CA PHE A 103 -11.87 -20.73 32.95
C PHE A 103 -10.91 -19.63 33.45
N LYS A 104 -9.62 -19.85 33.17
CA LYS A 104 -8.68 -18.81 32.71
C LYS A 104 -7.59 -19.55 31.92
N TYR A 105 -7.41 -19.20 30.63
CA TYR A 105 -6.29 -19.46 29.70
C TYR A 105 -6.78 -19.84 28.30
N VAL A 106 -7.01 -18.83 27.43
CA VAL A 106 -7.15 -19.06 25.97
C VAL A 106 -6.44 -17.99 25.13
N ALA A 107 -6.17 -16.77 25.63
CA ALA A 107 -5.66 -15.68 24.79
C ALA A 107 -4.13 -15.67 24.48
N ALA A 108 -3.38 -16.75 24.76
CA ALA A 108 -1.90 -16.70 24.70
C ALA A 108 -1.22 -17.83 23.90
N LEU A 109 -1.93 -18.61 23.07
CA LEU A 109 -1.39 -19.86 22.51
C LEU A 109 -1.53 -20.08 20.99
N ILE A 110 -1.87 -19.06 20.21
CA ILE A 110 -1.89 -19.18 18.74
C ILE A 110 -0.61 -18.55 18.19
N GLY A 111 0.41 -19.38 18.01
CA GLY A 111 1.60 -19.05 17.24
C GLY A 111 1.33 -19.28 15.76
N ASN A 112 1.52 -18.19 15.00
CA ASN A 112 2.05 -18.08 13.64
C ASN A 112 2.15 -19.38 12.81
N GLU A 113 1.19 -19.61 11.93
CA GLU A 113 1.39 -20.18 10.59
C GLU A 113 0.07 -20.08 9.80
N GLU A 114 -0.08 -19.02 8.98
CA GLU A 114 -1.14 -18.93 7.98
C GLU A 114 -0.64 -19.52 6.65
N VAL A 115 -1.27 -20.60 6.21
CA VAL A 115 -1.08 -21.17 4.86
C VAL A 115 -2.18 -20.61 3.98
N HIS A 116 -1.83 -19.72 3.06
CA HIS A 116 -2.68 -19.33 1.92
C HIS A 116 -2.79 -20.51 0.97
N ILE A 117 -4.02 -20.98 0.69
CA ILE A 117 -4.28 -22.05 -0.26
C ILE A 117 -4.85 -21.42 -1.53
N GLU A 118 -4.09 -21.43 -2.62
CA GLU A 118 -4.58 -21.09 -3.96
C GLU A 118 -5.49 -22.22 -4.51
N LEU A 119 -6.71 -22.31 -3.98
CA LEU A 119 -7.73 -23.29 -4.40
C LEU A 119 -8.07 -23.20 -5.90
N SER A 120 -7.88 -22.03 -6.53
CA SER A 120 -8.19 -21.79 -7.95
C SER A 120 -7.22 -22.45 -8.93
N MET A 121 -5.94 -22.59 -8.57
CA MET A 121 -4.95 -23.26 -9.43
C MET A 121 -5.18 -24.77 -9.47
N TYR A 122 -5.55 -25.36 -8.34
CA TYR A 122 -5.85 -26.79 -8.26
C TYR A 122 -7.03 -27.15 -9.15
N THR A 123 -8.12 -26.37 -9.10
CA THR A 123 -9.31 -26.63 -9.93
C THR A 123 -8.99 -26.65 -11.42
N HIS A 124 -8.12 -25.73 -11.89
CA HIS A 124 -7.68 -25.72 -13.29
C HIS A 124 -6.83 -26.93 -13.67
N VAL A 125 -5.94 -27.37 -12.78
CA VAL A 125 -5.14 -28.60 -12.99
C VAL A 125 -6.04 -29.83 -13.02
N PHE A 126 -6.99 -29.95 -12.09
CA PHE A 126 -7.95 -31.05 -12.05
C PHE A 126 -8.82 -31.08 -13.31
N GLN A 127 -9.29 -29.92 -13.78
CA GLN A 127 -10.04 -29.81 -15.02
C GLN A 127 -9.20 -30.21 -16.24
N TYR A 128 -7.95 -29.77 -16.31
CA TYR A 128 -7.03 -30.13 -17.40
C TYR A 128 -6.83 -31.65 -17.52
N HIS A 129 -6.85 -32.36 -16.38
CA HIS A 129 -6.76 -33.81 -16.32
C HIS A 129 -8.11 -34.55 -16.44
N GLY A 130 -9.21 -33.83 -16.73
CA GLY A 130 -10.53 -34.43 -16.96
C GLY A 130 -11.25 -34.91 -15.69
N HIS A 131 -10.83 -34.44 -14.51
CA HIS A 131 -11.54 -34.75 -13.27
C HIS A 131 -12.89 -34.03 -13.22
N THR A 132 -13.91 -34.72 -12.71
CA THR A 132 -15.30 -34.23 -12.68
C THR A 132 -15.68 -33.54 -11.38
N THR A 133 -14.91 -33.73 -10.31
CA THR A 133 -15.13 -33.15 -8.98
C THR A 133 -13.80 -32.95 -8.26
N GLU A 134 -13.69 -31.89 -7.45
CA GLU A 134 -12.56 -31.69 -6.54
C GLU A 134 -13.05 -31.60 -5.09
N LEU A 135 -12.39 -32.35 -4.20
CA LEU A 135 -12.58 -32.27 -2.76
C LEU A 135 -11.30 -31.71 -2.16
N SER A 136 -11.38 -30.51 -1.58
CA SER A 136 -10.25 -29.91 -0.88
C SER A 136 -10.49 -29.93 0.62
N TYR A 137 -9.47 -30.34 1.37
CA TYR A 137 -9.48 -30.28 2.82
C TYR A 137 -8.13 -29.75 3.30
N LYS A 138 -8.14 -28.98 4.39
CA LYS A 138 -6.92 -28.50 5.03
C LYS A 138 -6.38 -29.61 5.94
N ASP A 139 -5.21 -30.14 5.60
CA ASP A 139 -4.49 -31.01 6.53
C ASP A 139 -3.83 -30.13 7.59
N VAL A 140 -4.39 -30.13 8.80
CA VAL A 140 -3.71 -29.54 9.95
C VAL A 140 -2.57 -30.47 10.28
N GLY A 141 -1.37 -30.13 9.79
CA GLY A 141 -0.12 -30.76 10.22
C GLY A 141 -0.10 -30.82 11.74
N ILE A 142 0.44 -31.90 12.30
CA ILE A 142 0.31 -32.26 13.72
C ILE A 142 0.96 -31.18 14.60
N ILE A 143 0.20 -30.14 14.94
CA ILE A 143 0.53 -29.23 16.03
C ILE A 143 0.08 -29.96 17.30
N HIS A 144 1.05 -30.41 18.10
CA HIS A 144 0.79 -31.07 19.38
C HIS A 144 0.15 -30.07 20.36
N TYR A 145 -1.17 -30.01 20.39
CA TYR A 145 -1.89 -29.31 21.43
C TYR A 145 -2.10 -30.21 22.64
N ARG A 146 -1.80 -29.69 23.84
CA ARG A 146 -1.86 -30.46 25.09
C ARG A 146 -3.26 -30.49 25.74
N ASN A 147 -4.30 -29.95 25.11
CA ASN A 147 -5.70 -30.07 25.55
C ASN A 147 -6.66 -29.52 24.46
N THR A 148 -7.32 -30.40 23.69
CA THR A 148 -8.06 -30.04 22.47
C THR A 148 -9.32 -30.86 22.25
N THR A 149 -10.45 -30.37 22.75
CA THR A 149 -11.76 -30.76 22.19
C THR A 149 -12.48 -29.49 21.75
N ASP A 150 -12.67 -28.52 22.65
CA ASP A 150 -13.41 -27.28 22.32
C ASP A 150 -12.72 -26.37 21.29
N VAL A 151 -11.38 -26.29 21.28
CA VAL A 151 -10.63 -25.44 20.32
C VAL A 151 -10.61 -26.07 18.93
N MET A 152 -10.60 -27.41 18.84
CA MET A 152 -10.66 -28.10 17.56
C MET A 152 -12.04 -27.95 16.93
N ASP A 153 -13.12 -28.03 17.70
CA ASP A 153 -14.47 -27.85 17.16
C ASP A 153 -14.70 -26.44 16.58
N GLN A 154 -14.12 -25.39 17.20
CA GLN A 154 -14.22 -24.01 16.69
C GLN A 154 -13.36 -23.79 15.43
N ILE A 155 -12.16 -24.37 15.37
CA ILE A 155 -11.30 -24.30 14.17
C ILE A 155 -11.94 -25.09 13.00
N LEU A 156 -12.56 -26.23 13.30
CA LEU A 156 -13.22 -27.07 12.31
C LEU A 156 -14.52 -26.46 11.78
N ASP A 157 -15.26 -25.73 12.63
CA ASP A 157 -16.44 -24.95 12.21
C ASP A 157 -16.04 -23.75 11.33
N ALA A 158 -14.91 -23.10 11.60
CA ALA A 158 -14.38 -22.02 10.75
C ALA A 158 -13.98 -22.49 9.34
N ILE A 159 -13.42 -23.71 9.20
CA ILE A 159 -13.06 -24.30 7.90
C ILE A 159 -14.30 -24.52 7.01
N SER A 160 -15.49 -24.70 7.59
CA SER A 160 -16.75 -24.89 6.84
C SER A 160 -17.39 -23.61 6.30
N ARG A 161 -16.88 -22.43 6.70
CA ARG A 161 -17.50 -21.12 6.40
C ARG A 161 -16.78 -20.29 5.34
N TYR A 162 -15.65 -20.76 4.82
CA TYR A 162 -14.96 -20.05 3.75
C TYR A 162 -15.66 -20.29 2.41
N ASP A 163 -16.31 -19.24 1.90
CA ASP A 163 -16.81 -19.20 0.53
C ASP A 163 -15.60 -19.18 -0.44
N ALA A 164 -15.41 -20.25 -1.20
CA ALA A 164 -14.45 -20.24 -2.30
C ALA A 164 -15.03 -19.43 -3.47
N VAL A 165 -14.40 -18.30 -3.80
CA VAL A 165 -14.68 -17.56 -5.04
C VAL A 165 -14.00 -18.30 -6.19
N VAL A 166 -14.77 -19.08 -6.95
CA VAL A 166 -14.30 -19.75 -8.17
C VAL A 166 -14.43 -18.77 -9.33
N TYR A 167 -13.31 -18.41 -9.96
CA TYR A 167 -13.32 -17.62 -11.20
C TYR A 167 -14.00 -18.45 -12.31
N VAL A 168 -15.10 -17.93 -12.85
CA VAL A 168 -15.90 -18.62 -13.87
C VAL A 168 -15.18 -18.54 -15.21
N VAL A 169 -14.47 -19.60 -15.58
CA VAL A 169 -14.03 -19.80 -16.97
C VAL A 169 -15.21 -20.40 -17.75
N PRO A 170 -15.67 -19.76 -18.83
CA PRO A 170 -16.80 -20.25 -19.59
C PRO A 170 -16.38 -21.53 -20.31
N ASN A 171 -16.86 -22.69 -19.82
CA ASN A 171 -17.29 -23.87 -20.59
C ASN A 171 -17.07 -25.26 -19.94
N ASN A 172 -16.63 -25.39 -18.68
CA ASN A 172 -16.66 -26.70 -17.99
C ASN A 172 -16.63 -26.52 -16.47
N TRP A 173 -17.59 -27.09 -15.76
CA TRP A 173 -17.79 -26.89 -14.33
C TRP A 173 -17.29 -28.13 -13.57
N VAL A 174 -16.32 -27.94 -12.69
CA VAL A 174 -15.95 -28.93 -11.67
C VAL A 174 -16.43 -28.35 -10.34
N PRO A 175 -17.45 -28.94 -9.68
CA PRO A 175 -17.86 -28.47 -8.37
C PRO A 175 -16.74 -28.73 -7.36
N LEU A 176 -16.40 -27.67 -6.62
CA LEU A 176 -15.41 -27.70 -5.54
C LEU A 176 -16.14 -27.74 -4.20
N PHE A 177 -15.75 -28.66 -3.33
CA PHE A 177 -16.30 -28.77 -1.98
C PHE A 177 -15.17 -28.63 -0.96
N GLY A 178 -15.35 -27.71 -0.01
CA GLY A 178 -14.58 -27.73 1.24
C GLY A 178 -15.12 -28.85 2.13
N ALA A 179 -14.25 -29.75 2.56
CA ALA A 179 -14.62 -30.81 3.51
C ALA A 179 -13.84 -30.68 4.82
N ARG A 180 -14.49 -31.03 5.93
CA ARG A 180 -13.79 -31.19 7.22
C ARG A 180 -12.90 -32.43 7.12
N LYS A 181 -11.71 -32.39 7.72
CA LYS A 181 -10.76 -33.52 7.77
C LYS A 181 -11.42 -34.84 8.21
N TYR A 182 -12.37 -34.78 9.13
CA TYR A 182 -13.10 -35.95 9.64
C TYR A 182 -14.25 -36.43 8.73
N ASP A 183 -14.76 -35.57 7.85
CA ASP A 183 -15.76 -35.92 6.84
C ASP A 183 -15.13 -36.58 5.61
N VAL A 184 -13.80 -36.76 5.60
CA VAL A 184 -13.07 -37.54 4.60
C VAL A 184 -12.57 -38.88 5.18
N PRO A 185 -13.44 -39.76 5.71
CA PRO A 185 -13.02 -41.05 6.26
C PRO A 185 -12.38 -41.99 5.22
N ILE A 186 -12.51 -41.65 3.92
CA ILE A 186 -12.02 -42.42 2.78
C ILE A 186 -10.49 -42.40 2.67
N VAL A 187 -9.82 -41.33 3.08
CA VAL A 187 -8.35 -41.21 2.93
C VAL A 187 -7.61 -42.06 3.98
N ALA A 188 -8.16 -42.20 5.19
CA ALA A 188 -7.54 -42.96 6.27
C ALA A 188 -7.78 -44.48 6.15
N ALA A 189 -8.90 -44.90 5.57
CA ALA A 189 -9.27 -46.32 5.48
C ALA A 189 -8.50 -47.12 4.41
N HIS A 190 -7.80 -46.45 3.48
CA HIS A 190 -7.10 -47.08 2.34
C HIS A 190 -5.59 -46.79 2.31
N ALA A 191 -5.04 -46.22 3.39
CA ALA A 191 -3.61 -46.01 3.51
C ALA A 191 -2.87 -47.34 3.72
N VAL A 192 -2.15 -47.81 2.70
CA VAL A 192 -1.13 -48.86 2.86
C VAL A 192 0.06 -48.24 3.60
N PRO A 193 0.57 -48.83 4.69
CA PRO A 193 1.72 -48.27 5.41
C PRO A 193 2.96 -48.28 4.50
N PRO A 194 3.62 -47.14 4.25
CA PRO A 194 4.84 -47.12 3.45
C PRO A 194 6.07 -47.46 4.31
N HIS A 195 7.04 -48.15 3.70
CA HIS A 195 8.38 -48.37 4.25
C HIS A 195 9.37 -47.23 3.91
N SER A 196 8.91 -46.02 3.58
CA SER A 196 9.79 -44.86 3.39
C SER A 196 9.08 -43.52 3.62
N GLU A 197 9.86 -42.51 4.01
CA GLU A 197 9.45 -41.18 4.54
C GLU A 197 8.71 -40.25 3.55
N ASN A 198 8.31 -40.76 2.37
CA ASN A 198 7.52 -40.01 1.40
C ASN A 198 6.10 -40.59 1.35
N TYR A 199 5.15 -39.89 1.96
CA TYR A 199 3.74 -40.28 1.95
C TYR A 199 3.12 -40.00 0.57
N THR A 200 2.98 -41.02 -0.25
CA THR A 200 2.13 -40.98 -1.45
C THR A 200 0.80 -41.64 -1.10
N PHE A 201 -0.25 -40.86 -0.93
CA PHE A 201 -1.60 -41.39 -0.71
C PHE A 201 -2.20 -41.77 -2.07
N ILE A 202 -2.26 -43.06 -2.37
CA ILE A 202 -3.01 -43.57 -3.53
C ILE A 202 -4.40 -43.92 -3.03
N VAL A 203 -5.36 -43.02 -3.27
CA VAL A 203 -6.77 -43.29 -3.01
C VAL A 203 -7.35 -43.95 -4.26
N ASN A 204 -7.59 -45.25 -4.19
CA ASN A 204 -8.31 -45.98 -5.23
C ASN A 204 -9.71 -46.30 -4.69
N THR A 205 -10.72 -45.56 -5.12
CA THR A 205 -12.11 -45.81 -4.73
C THR A 205 -12.81 -46.61 -5.82
N ASP A 206 -13.01 -47.91 -5.60
CA ASP A 206 -13.94 -48.70 -6.42
C ASP A 206 -15.41 -48.33 -6.12
N ASP A 207 -15.67 -47.64 -5.02
CA ASP A 207 -16.98 -47.10 -4.65
C ASP A 207 -17.21 -45.71 -5.25
N SER A 208 -18.27 -45.57 -6.04
CA SER A 208 -18.65 -44.29 -6.66
C SER A 208 -19.06 -43.27 -5.60
N LEU A 209 -18.23 -42.26 -5.36
CA LEU A 209 -18.60 -41.11 -4.52
C LEU A 209 -19.73 -40.32 -5.20
N ARG A 210 -20.93 -40.30 -4.62
CA ARG A 210 -22.02 -39.45 -5.09
C ARG A 210 -21.92 -38.07 -4.43
N SER A 211 -21.40 -37.09 -5.15
CA SER A 211 -21.55 -35.69 -4.76
C SER A 211 -22.88 -35.14 -5.31
N GLY A 212 -23.67 -34.53 -4.44
CA GLY A 212 -24.89 -33.81 -4.83
C GLY A 212 -24.75 -32.36 -4.40
N SER A 213 -24.57 -31.44 -5.35
CA SER A 213 -24.70 -30.02 -5.05
C SER A 213 -26.15 -29.59 -5.26
N ILE A 214 -26.78 -29.08 -4.20
CA ILE A 214 -28.00 -28.29 -4.32
C ILE A 214 -27.54 -26.84 -4.28
N GLN A 215 -26.96 -26.34 -5.38
CA GLN A 215 -26.78 -24.90 -5.55
C GLN A 215 -28.15 -24.30 -5.81
N GLN A 216 -28.74 -23.65 -4.81
CA GLN A 216 -29.97 -22.91 -5.02
C GLN A 216 -29.73 -21.82 -6.08
N SER A 217 -30.71 -21.63 -6.97
CA SER A 217 -30.72 -20.59 -8.01
C SER A 217 -30.66 -19.15 -7.47
N SER A 218 -30.57 -18.97 -6.15
CA SER A 218 -30.32 -17.71 -5.45
C SER A 218 -28.88 -17.20 -5.59
N MET A 219 -27.95 -17.98 -6.15
CA MET A 219 -26.55 -17.56 -6.39
C MET A 219 -26.41 -16.43 -7.43
N ASN A 220 -27.42 -16.17 -8.25
CA ASN A 220 -27.49 -15.01 -9.15
C ASN A 220 -28.24 -13.82 -8.53
N LYS A 221 -28.38 -13.76 -7.20
CA LYS A 221 -28.76 -12.51 -6.57
C LYS A 221 -27.55 -11.58 -6.68
N VAL A 222 -27.49 -10.83 -7.78
CA VAL A 222 -26.56 -9.73 -7.99
C VAL A 222 -26.52 -8.97 -6.68
N LEU A 223 -25.37 -8.94 -6.01
CA LEU A 223 -25.11 -8.14 -4.82
C LEU A 223 -25.13 -6.66 -5.23
N SER A 224 -26.29 -6.16 -5.64
CA SER A 224 -26.49 -4.78 -6.10
C SER A 224 -26.35 -3.77 -4.97
N ASP A 225 -26.24 -4.23 -3.73
CA ASP A 225 -26.36 -3.41 -2.52
C ASP A 225 -25.06 -3.26 -1.73
N THR A 226 -23.94 -3.82 -2.21
CA THR A 226 -22.65 -3.66 -1.56
C THR A 226 -22.07 -2.27 -1.86
N LYS A 227 -22.38 -1.31 -0.99
CA LYS A 227 -21.85 0.05 -1.06
C LYS A 227 -20.35 0.06 -0.83
N VAL A 228 -19.60 0.72 -1.71
CA VAL A 228 -18.21 1.09 -1.46
C VAL A 228 -18.21 2.42 -0.74
N TYR A 229 -17.46 2.53 0.36
CA TYR A 229 -17.30 3.79 1.06
C TYR A 229 -15.99 4.42 0.61
N GLU A 230 -16.07 5.66 0.13
CA GLU A 230 -14.93 6.44 -0.33
C GLU A 230 -14.82 7.71 0.50
N LEU A 231 -13.63 7.99 1.01
CA LEU A 231 -13.30 9.24 1.67
C LEU A 231 -12.08 9.83 0.99
N THR A 232 -12.13 11.12 0.65
CA THR A 232 -11.02 11.80 -0.05
C THR A 232 -10.47 12.93 0.80
N VAL A 233 -9.17 12.88 1.08
CA VAL A 233 -8.41 14.01 1.63
C VAL A 233 -7.75 14.74 0.47
N PRO A 234 -8.21 15.95 0.11
CA PRO A 234 -7.72 16.65 -1.08
C PRO A 234 -6.25 17.05 -0.90
N GLY A 235 -5.44 16.65 -1.87
CA GLY A 235 -4.05 17.08 -1.97
C GLY A 235 -3.90 18.29 -2.88
N ILE A 236 -2.69 18.84 -2.91
CA ILE A 236 -2.37 19.98 -3.75
C ILE A 236 -2.28 19.58 -5.23
N ASN A 237 -1.70 18.41 -5.50
CA ASN A 237 -1.64 17.78 -6.80
C ASN A 237 -2.85 16.86 -7.02
N ARG A 238 -3.16 16.64 -8.30
CA ARG A 238 -4.29 15.80 -8.72
C ARG A 238 -3.99 14.31 -8.66
N ASP A 239 -2.74 13.95 -8.44
CA ASP A 239 -2.27 12.57 -8.25
C ASP A 239 -2.94 11.99 -7.00
N ILE A 240 -3.27 10.70 -7.04
CA ILE A 240 -4.00 9.99 -5.99
C ILE A 240 -3.10 8.91 -5.40
N VAL A 241 -3.01 8.87 -4.07
CA VAL A 241 -2.56 7.70 -3.31
C VAL A 241 -3.84 7.04 -2.81
N LEU A 242 -4.10 5.84 -3.31
CA LEU A 242 -5.25 5.05 -2.91
C LEU A 242 -4.86 4.27 -1.64
N VAL A 243 -5.67 4.34 -0.60
CA VAL A 243 -5.52 3.57 0.63
C VAL A 243 -6.77 2.75 0.76
N GLY A 244 -6.66 1.44 0.88
CA GLY A 244 -7.87 0.64 0.94
C GLY A 244 -7.74 -0.63 1.74
N ASP A 245 -8.90 -1.13 2.09
CA ASP A 245 -9.09 -2.31 2.92
C ASP A 245 -10.39 -2.99 2.55
N GLU A 246 -10.38 -4.31 2.64
CA GLU A 246 -11.58 -5.11 2.54
C GLU A 246 -12.30 -5.17 3.89
N ARG A 247 -13.60 -4.90 3.90
CA ARG A 247 -14.45 -5.08 5.10
C ARG A 247 -14.70 -6.56 5.31
N ASP A 248 -13.66 -7.28 5.70
CA ASP A 248 -13.83 -8.62 6.22
C ASP A 248 -14.29 -8.50 7.69
N PRO A 249 -15.49 -8.98 8.06
CA PRO A 249 -15.91 -9.00 9.45
C PRO A 249 -15.01 -9.85 10.37
N ALA A 250 -14.19 -10.76 9.82
CA ALA A 250 -13.30 -11.63 10.58
C ALA A 250 -11.95 -10.97 10.93
N LEU A 251 -11.48 -10.05 10.09
CA LEU A 251 -10.19 -9.38 10.25
C LEU A 251 -10.52 -7.93 10.63
N ASN A 252 -10.12 -7.47 11.81
CA ASN A 252 -10.38 -6.10 12.28
C ASN A 252 -9.67 -5.01 11.43
N THR A 253 -9.33 -5.26 10.18
CA THR A 253 -8.55 -4.41 9.28
C THR A 253 -9.19 -3.05 9.04
N THR A 254 -10.53 -2.98 9.09
CA THR A 254 -11.24 -1.70 8.92
C THR A 254 -10.91 -0.72 10.03
N SER A 255 -10.46 -1.19 11.21
CA SER A 255 -9.98 -0.29 12.27
C SER A 255 -8.70 0.44 11.87
N ASN A 256 -7.79 -0.19 11.13
CA ASN A 256 -6.56 0.47 10.64
C ASN A 256 -6.92 1.62 9.69
N LEU A 257 -7.86 1.37 8.78
CA LEU A 257 -8.33 2.39 7.84
C LEU A 257 -8.93 3.59 8.59
N LEU A 258 -9.76 3.35 9.60
CA LEU A 258 -10.38 4.40 10.41
C LEU A 258 -9.35 5.18 11.25
N GLU A 259 -8.43 4.48 11.90
CA GLU A 259 -7.38 5.10 12.72
C GLU A 259 -6.44 5.98 11.87
N LEU A 260 -6.11 5.55 10.64
CA LEU A 260 -5.37 6.38 9.67
C LEU A 260 -6.15 7.63 9.27
N VAL A 261 -7.46 7.49 9.03
CA VAL A 261 -8.34 8.61 8.69
C VAL A 261 -8.41 9.62 9.85
N ASP A 262 -8.58 9.14 11.08
CA ASP A 262 -8.64 9.98 12.26
C ASP A 262 -7.30 10.69 12.52
N THR A 263 -6.19 9.97 12.38
CA THR A 263 -4.85 10.55 12.46
C THR A 263 -4.66 11.67 11.44
N LEU A 264 -5.07 11.46 10.18
CA LEU A 264 -4.98 12.50 9.15
C LEU A 264 -5.92 13.67 9.40
N ASN A 265 -7.10 13.43 9.95
CA ASN A 265 -8.04 14.47 10.33
C ASN A 265 -7.41 15.38 11.40
N ASP A 266 -6.78 14.80 12.42
CA ASP A 266 -6.08 15.53 13.47
C ASP A 266 -4.86 16.30 12.94
N MET A 267 -4.09 15.68 12.03
CA MET A 267 -3.02 16.37 11.32
C MET A 267 -3.56 17.54 10.48
N SER A 268 -4.71 17.36 9.83
CA SER A 268 -5.34 18.40 9.02
C SER A 268 -5.76 19.61 9.86
N LYS A 269 -6.28 19.38 11.07
CA LYS A 269 -6.65 20.45 12.04
C LYS A 269 -5.45 21.33 12.41
N VAL A 270 -4.24 20.76 12.48
CA VAL A 270 -3.02 21.54 12.72
C VAL A 270 -2.45 22.18 11.45
N GLY A 271 -3.00 21.89 10.27
CA GLY A 271 -2.58 22.49 9.00
C GLY A 271 -1.68 21.61 8.15
N PHE A 272 -1.67 20.30 8.38
CA PHE A 272 -1.14 19.34 7.42
C PHE A 272 -1.99 19.35 6.15
N LYS A 273 -1.32 19.37 5.00
CA LYS A 273 -1.93 19.19 3.68
C LYS A 273 -1.04 18.29 2.86
N PRO A 274 -1.54 17.15 2.36
CA PRO A 274 -0.72 16.28 1.54
C PRO A 274 -0.47 16.91 0.16
N LEU A 275 0.70 16.64 -0.42
CA LEU A 275 1.00 17.04 -1.81
C LEU A 275 0.13 16.28 -2.79
N ARG A 276 -0.22 15.02 -2.50
CA ARG A 276 -1.07 14.16 -3.33
C ARG A 276 -2.40 13.93 -2.64
N THR A 277 -3.45 13.76 -3.43
CA THR A 277 -4.77 13.44 -2.89
C THR A 277 -4.72 12.04 -2.29
N ILE A 278 -5.28 11.87 -1.09
CA ILE A 278 -5.40 10.55 -0.46
C ILE A 278 -6.84 10.12 -0.62
N GLN A 279 -7.08 8.95 -1.21
CA GLN A 279 -8.42 8.39 -1.34
C GLN A 279 -8.48 7.10 -0.54
N PHE A 280 -9.24 7.12 0.54
CA PHE A 280 -9.56 5.96 1.35
C PHE A 280 -10.72 5.21 0.72
N VAL A 281 -10.58 3.91 0.55
CA VAL A 281 -11.63 3.06 -0.01
C VAL A 281 -11.81 1.83 0.86
N SER A 282 -13.03 1.66 1.35
CA SER A 282 -13.44 0.47 2.09
C SER A 282 -14.23 -0.43 1.14
N PHE A 283 -13.65 -1.57 0.78
CA PHE A 283 -14.26 -2.55 -0.11
C PHE A 283 -15.23 -3.45 0.65
N PRO A 284 -16.32 -3.91 0.04
CA PRO A 284 -17.09 -5.01 0.58
C PRO A 284 -16.25 -6.31 0.63
N PRO A 285 -16.57 -7.26 1.52
CA PRO A 285 -15.89 -8.54 1.57
C PRO A 285 -16.00 -9.30 0.25
N ASN A 286 -14.94 -9.99 -0.13
CA ASN A 286 -14.68 -10.69 -1.38
C ASN A 286 -14.85 -9.82 -2.66
N CYS A 287 -14.82 -8.49 -2.52
CA CYS A 287 -15.09 -7.57 -3.62
C CYS A 287 -13.93 -6.64 -3.95
N GLY A 288 -12.77 -6.72 -3.27
CA GLY A 288 -11.62 -5.87 -3.55
C GLY A 288 -11.23 -5.90 -5.04
N ASN A 289 -11.06 -7.09 -5.59
CA ASN A 289 -10.74 -7.29 -7.01
C ASN A 289 -11.89 -6.84 -7.94
N LEU A 290 -13.14 -7.17 -7.62
CA LEU A 290 -14.30 -6.82 -8.45
C LEU A 290 -14.56 -5.31 -8.52
N TRP A 291 -14.41 -4.60 -7.39
CA TRP A 291 -14.51 -3.14 -7.40
C TRP A 291 -13.38 -2.54 -8.22
N ALA A 292 -12.17 -3.04 -8.02
CA ALA A 292 -11.01 -2.55 -8.70
C ALA A 292 -11.13 -2.84 -10.21
N GLU A 293 -11.74 -3.94 -10.67
CA GLU A 293 -12.10 -4.17 -12.07
C GLU A 293 -13.12 -3.16 -12.59
N SER A 294 -14.23 -2.99 -11.87
CA SER A 294 -15.30 -2.06 -12.27
C SER A 294 -14.84 -0.59 -12.29
N SER A 295 -13.89 -0.26 -11.42
CA SER A 295 -13.35 1.10 -11.26
C SER A 295 -12.11 1.34 -12.12
N ALA A 296 -11.27 0.35 -12.36
CA ALA A 296 -10.10 0.45 -13.24
C ALA A 296 -10.47 0.48 -14.71
N ASN A 297 -11.63 -0.08 -15.07
CA ASN A 297 -12.23 0.12 -16.40
C ASN A 297 -12.53 1.62 -16.67
N LYS A 298 -12.58 2.46 -15.63
CA LYS A 298 -12.54 3.91 -15.79
C LYS A 298 -11.08 4.32 -15.87
N ASN A 299 -10.61 4.71 -17.07
CA ASN A 299 -9.29 5.30 -17.38
C ASN A 299 -8.75 6.35 -16.37
N LEU A 300 -9.62 6.86 -15.50
CA LEU A 300 -9.34 7.70 -14.34
C LEU A 300 -8.37 7.07 -13.32
N LEU A 301 -8.50 5.78 -12.97
CA LEU A 301 -7.61 5.18 -11.96
C LEU A 301 -6.18 5.11 -12.50
N LYS A 302 -5.99 4.55 -13.70
CA LYS A 302 -4.66 4.41 -14.31
C LYS A 302 -3.95 5.74 -14.57
N SER A 303 -4.70 6.82 -14.82
CA SER A 303 -4.10 8.12 -15.12
C SER A 303 -3.73 8.95 -13.89
N ARG A 304 -4.28 8.63 -12.71
CA ARG A 304 -4.14 9.47 -11.51
C ARG A 304 -3.63 8.73 -10.28
N VAL A 305 -3.94 7.44 -10.13
CA VAL A 305 -3.48 6.65 -8.99
C VAL A 305 -2.01 6.34 -9.18
N VAL A 306 -1.21 6.74 -8.21
CA VAL A 306 0.24 6.59 -8.25
C VAL A 306 0.70 5.38 -7.44
N ALA A 307 0.05 5.17 -6.30
CA ALA A 307 0.27 4.00 -5.48
C ALA A 307 -1.03 3.57 -4.79
N TYR A 308 -1.14 2.29 -4.52
CA TYR A 308 -2.15 1.67 -3.68
C TYR A 308 -1.48 1.17 -2.38
N LEU A 309 -2.04 1.53 -1.24
CA LEU A 309 -1.63 1.06 0.07
C LEU A 309 -2.77 0.19 0.62
N ASP A 310 -2.54 -1.10 0.61
CA ASP A 310 -3.42 -2.10 1.21
C ASP A 310 -3.16 -2.13 2.72
N VAL A 311 -4.19 -1.78 3.50
CA VAL A 311 -4.12 -1.76 4.96
C VAL A 311 -4.75 -2.98 5.62
N GLY A 312 -5.30 -3.88 4.80
CA GLY A 312 -6.02 -5.09 5.20
C GLY A 312 -5.28 -6.41 5.01
N GLY A 313 -4.16 -6.40 4.30
CA GLY A 313 -3.43 -7.61 3.91
C GLY A 313 -3.13 -8.57 5.07
N SER A 314 -2.94 -9.86 4.76
CA SER A 314 -2.61 -10.91 5.75
C SER A 314 -1.22 -10.67 6.35
N MET A 315 -0.94 -11.23 7.54
CA MET A 315 0.38 -11.13 8.20
C MET A 315 1.47 -11.44 7.18
N ASN A 316 2.38 -10.48 6.94
CA ASN A 316 3.44 -10.38 5.94
C ASN A 316 3.20 -9.23 4.95
N GLY A 317 3.97 -8.15 5.07
CA GLY A 317 3.91 -7.01 4.13
C GLY A 317 4.57 -7.32 2.80
N THR A 318 4.21 -6.65 1.71
CA THR A 318 4.86 -6.70 0.40
C THR A 318 4.77 -5.38 -0.32
N ALA A 319 5.72 -5.10 -1.21
CA ALA A 319 5.63 -3.96 -2.10
C ALA A 319 6.02 -4.32 -3.52
N SER A 320 5.48 -3.56 -4.48
CA SER A 320 5.97 -3.55 -5.86
C SER A 320 7.47 -3.24 -5.89
N PRO A 321 8.23 -3.74 -6.88
CA PRO A 321 9.68 -3.56 -6.93
C PRO A 321 10.15 -2.09 -6.85
N LEU A 322 9.41 -1.11 -7.39
CA LEU A 322 9.77 0.32 -7.24
C LEU A 322 9.68 0.83 -5.80
N LEU A 323 8.75 0.28 -5.03
CA LEU A 323 8.46 0.70 -3.67
C LEU A 323 9.17 -0.17 -2.64
N GLN A 324 9.61 -1.38 -3.00
CA GLN A 324 10.29 -2.29 -2.09
C GLN A 324 11.55 -1.68 -1.46
N PRO A 325 12.47 -1.01 -2.19
CA PRO A 325 13.61 -0.36 -1.57
C PRO A 325 13.22 0.74 -0.58
N ARG A 326 12.09 1.42 -0.79
CA ARG A 326 11.60 2.44 0.15
C ARG A 326 10.87 1.87 1.34
N LEU A 327 10.14 0.77 1.13
CA LEU A 327 9.60 0.00 2.22
C LEU A 327 10.73 -0.48 3.13
N ASN A 328 11.82 -1.01 2.55
CA ASN A 328 12.99 -1.41 3.31
C ASN A 328 13.62 -0.24 4.09
N ASP A 329 13.83 0.92 3.45
CA ASP A 329 14.32 2.12 4.15
C ASP A 329 13.41 2.52 5.32
N ALA A 330 12.09 2.46 5.14
CA ALA A 330 11.11 2.82 6.17
C ALA A 330 11.07 1.81 7.32
N VAL A 331 11.21 0.51 7.00
CA VAL A 331 11.36 -0.56 7.98
C VAL A 331 12.65 -0.37 8.77
N GLU A 332 13.78 -0.08 8.12
CA GLU A 332 15.05 0.22 8.77
C GLU A 332 14.96 1.47 9.67
N GLU A 333 14.28 2.54 9.22
CA GLU A 333 14.05 3.75 10.00
C GLU A 333 13.25 3.46 11.28
N LEU A 334 12.18 2.66 11.17
CA LEU A 334 11.38 2.25 12.32
C LEU A 334 12.14 1.27 13.23
N ALA A 335 12.90 0.34 12.67
CA ALA A 335 13.71 -0.59 13.44
C ALA A 335 14.81 0.15 14.21
N ALA A 336 15.47 1.13 13.59
CA ALA A 336 16.46 1.99 14.23
C ALA A 336 15.85 2.86 15.34
N ALA A 337 14.57 3.22 15.22
CA ALA A 337 13.80 3.89 16.27
C ALA A 337 13.33 2.92 17.38
N GLY A 338 13.64 1.62 17.29
CA GLY A 338 13.17 0.59 18.22
C GLY A 338 11.67 0.33 18.12
N ALA A 339 11.04 0.70 17.02
CA ALA A 339 9.60 0.69 16.86
C ALA A 339 9.04 -0.62 16.28
N ILE A 340 9.86 -1.41 15.57
CA ILE A 340 9.43 -2.68 14.95
C ILE A 340 10.52 -3.75 15.04
N SER A 341 10.09 -5.02 15.05
CA SER A 341 10.98 -6.17 14.81
C SER A 341 11.24 -6.36 13.31
N PRO A 342 12.39 -6.91 12.88
CA PRO A 342 12.64 -7.17 11.47
C PRO A 342 11.61 -8.16 10.92
N VAL A 343 10.91 -7.77 9.85
CA VAL A 343 9.87 -8.60 9.21
C VAL A 343 10.29 -8.99 7.80
N THR A 344 10.07 -10.25 7.46
CA THR A 344 10.21 -10.76 6.08
C THR A 344 8.90 -10.54 5.31
N PRO A 345 8.96 -9.89 4.13
CA PRO A 345 7.77 -9.62 3.35
C PRO A 345 7.17 -10.88 2.69
N SER A 346 5.84 -10.96 2.54
CA SER A 346 5.11 -11.96 1.71
C SER A 346 3.87 -11.36 1.05
N LEU A 347 3.46 -11.93 -0.10
CA LEU A 347 2.47 -11.33 -1.00
C LEU A 347 1.04 -11.75 -0.67
N THR A 348 0.16 -10.78 -0.52
CA THR A 348 -1.32 -10.91 -0.54
C THR A 348 -1.94 -9.58 -1.04
N PRO A 349 -3.29 -9.42 -1.09
CA PRO A 349 -4.22 -9.19 -2.24
C PRO A 349 -3.94 -8.00 -3.19
N SER A 350 -2.80 -7.35 -3.08
CA SER A 350 -2.25 -6.33 -3.99
C SER A 350 -2.11 -6.71 -5.47
N LEU A 351 -2.25 -7.99 -5.82
CA LEU A 351 -2.00 -8.50 -7.17
C LEU A 351 -2.83 -7.76 -8.23
N PHE A 352 -4.09 -7.47 -7.93
CA PHE A 352 -4.97 -6.80 -8.88
C PHE A 352 -4.48 -5.39 -9.28
N PHE A 353 -4.09 -4.59 -8.30
CA PHE A 353 -3.58 -3.25 -8.57
C PHE A 353 -2.25 -3.31 -9.32
N LEU A 354 -1.44 -4.33 -9.04
CA LEU A 354 -0.22 -4.62 -9.79
C LEU A 354 -0.50 -4.99 -11.26
N GLU A 355 -1.51 -5.82 -11.53
CA GLU A 355 -1.97 -6.13 -12.90
C GLU A 355 -2.41 -4.86 -13.65
N HIS A 356 -2.99 -3.91 -12.92
CA HIS A 356 -3.38 -2.60 -13.44
C HIS A 356 -2.24 -1.57 -13.45
N LYS A 357 -1.01 -2.03 -13.16
CA LYS A 357 0.23 -1.25 -13.22
C LYS A 357 0.27 -0.12 -12.21
N ILE A 358 -0.43 -0.31 -11.09
CA ILE A 358 -0.41 0.59 -9.95
C ILE A 358 0.58 0.01 -8.95
N GLN A 359 1.52 0.85 -8.52
CA GLN A 359 2.47 0.48 -7.49
C GLN A 359 1.72 0.17 -6.21
N THR A 360 1.91 -1.01 -5.65
CA THR A 360 1.17 -1.44 -4.48
C THR A 360 2.10 -1.72 -3.32
N ILE A 361 1.64 -1.40 -2.12
CA ILE A 361 2.25 -1.81 -0.87
C ILE A 361 1.14 -2.45 -0.04
N SER A 362 1.32 -3.69 0.37
CA SER A 362 0.55 -4.34 1.43
C SER A 362 1.41 -4.39 2.68
N LEU A 363 0.87 -4.02 3.84
CA LEU A 363 1.65 -4.02 5.08
C LEU A 363 0.84 -4.66 6.19
N ASN A 364 1.34 -5.78 6.70
CA ASN A 364 0.86 -6.35 7.96
C ASN A 364 2.05 -6.95 8.73
N LEU A 365 2.29 -6.41 9.91
CA LEU A 365 3.29 -6.85 10.88
C LEU A 365 2.57 -7.58 12.01
N ASN A 366 3.33 -8.34 12.81
CA ASN A 366 2.79 -9.14 13.93
C ASN A 366 2.03 -8.31 14.99
N SER A 367 2.20 -6.99 14.98
CA SER A 367 1.53 -6.06 15.87
C SER A 367 0.73 -5.04 15.08
N LEU A 368 -0.51 -4.81 15.50
CA LEU A 368 -1.42 -3.83 14.91
C LEU A 368 -0.81 -2.42 14.92
N ASP A 369 -0.19 -2.03 16.02
CA ASP A 369 0.40 -0.70 16.17
C ASP A 369 1.69 -0.54 15.34
N GLU A 370 2.50 -1.59 15.22
CA GLU A 370 3.66 -1.57 14.32
C GLU A 370 3.19 -1.39 12.86
N THR A 371 2.14 -2.12 12.49
CA THR A 371 1.51 -2.07 11.16
C THR A 371 1.00 -0.66 10.86
N LEU A 372 0.23 -0.08 11.77
CA LEU A 372 -0.32 1.26 11.64
C LEU A 372 0.79 2.32 11.51
N ARG A 373 1.89 2.20 12.27
CA ARG A 373 3.04 3.11 12.17
C ARG A 373 3.71 3.03 10.82
N LEU A 374 3.96 1.82 10.33
CA LEU A 374 4.57 1.62 9.02
C LEU A 374 3.66 2.10 7.89
N GLN A 375 2.35 1.81 7.97
CA GLN A 375 1.35 2.33 7.03
C GLN A 375 1.29 3.86 7.05
N SER A 376 1.27 4.48 8.24
CA SER A 376 1.28 5.94 8.40
C SER A 376 2.55 6.58 7.84
N LEU A 377 3.72 5.96 8.09
CA LEU A 377 5.00 6.41 7.57
C LEU A 377 5.02 6.32 6.04
N MET A 378 4.62 5.19 5.47
CA MET A 378 4.56 5.01 4.02
C MET A 378 3.56 5.97 3.36
N LEU A 379 2.38 6.16 3.96
CA LEU A 379 1.41 7.13 3.49
C LEU A 379 1.97 8.55 3.53
N SER A 380 2.67 8.92 4.60
CA SER A 380 3.37 10.21 4.69
C SER A 380 4.42 10.37 3.59
N VAL A 381 5.28 9.36 3.36
CA VAL A 381 6.32 9.41 2.31
C VAL A 381 5.70 9.54 0.91
N LEU A 382 4.67 8.75 0.60
CA LEU A 382 3.95 8.77 -0.67
C LEU A 382 3.24 10.11 -0.93
N THR A 383 2.80 10.80 0.13
CA THR A 383 1.96 12.00 -0.01
C THR A 383 2.69 13.30 0.24
N SER A 384 3.89 13.28 0.84
CA SER A 384 4.64 14.49 1.22
C SER A 384 5.90 14.75 0.40
N GLU A 385 6.46 13.75 -0.31
CA GLU A 385 7.63 13.96 -1.16
C GLU A 385 7.23 14.60 -2.52
N PRO A 386 7.92 15.67 -2.98
CA PRO A 386 7.61 16.32 -4.25
C PRO A 386 7.87 15.42 -5.47
N VAL A 387 8.95 14.64 -5.41
CA VAL A 387 9.27 13.58 -6.38
C VAL A 387 8.78 12.26 -5.78
N LEU A 388 8.23 11.36 -6.61
CA LEU A 388 7.79 10.07 -6.13
C LEU A 388 8.95 9.29 -5.50
N PRO A 389 8.71 8.58 -4.39
CA PRO A 389 9.74 7.89 -3.64
C PRO A 389 10.10 6.54 -4.30
N PHE A 390 9.96 6.41 -5.61
CA PHE A 390 10.25 5.16 -6.33
C PHE A 390 11.76 5.06 -6.56
N LYS A 391 12.34 3.88 -6.34
CA LYS A 391 13.74 3.59 -6.71
C LYS A 391 13.73 2.62 -7.88
N LEU A 392 14.25 3.04 -9.03
CA LEU A 392 14.28 2.22 -10.24
C LEU A 392 15.26 1.04 -10.08
N ALA A 393 16.32 1.21 -9.29
CA ALA A 393 17.25 0.16 -8.90
C ALA A 393 16.56 -1.03 -8.20
N GLY A 394 15.33 -0.86 -7.70
CA GLY A 394 14.53 -1.97 -7.17
C GLY A 394 14.27 -3.11 -8.15
N TYR A 395 14.45 -2.91 -9.47
CA TYR A 395 14.35 -3.96 -10.50
C TYR A 395 15.68 -4.63 -10.86
N GLU A 396 16.80 -4.19 -10.28
CA GLU A 396 18.11 -4.77 -10.57
C GLU A 396 18.18 -6.29 -10.34
N PRO A 397 17.71 -6.84 -9.19
CA PRO A 397 17.82 -8.28 -8.95
C PRO A 397 17.00 -9.11 -9.94
N GLU A 398 15.96 -8.54 -10.55
CA GLU A 398 15.08 -9.17 -11.52
C GLU A 398 15.62 -9.07 -12.95
N LEU A 399 16.32 -7.97 -13.29
CA LEU A 399 16.71 -7.69 -14.68
C LEU A 399 18.10 -8.18 -15.06
N ARG A 400 18.89 -8.72 -14.12
CA ARG A 400 20.17 -9.48 -14.24
C ARG A 400 21.01 -9.26 -15.52
N THR A 401 21.05 -8.04 -16.03
CA THR A 401 21.79 -7.67 -17.23
C THR A 401 22.55 -6.41 -16.89
N GLU A 402 23.88 -6.50 -16.96
CA GLU A 402 24.82 -5.45 -16.56
C GLU A 402 24.54 -4.10 -17.24
N ASN A 403 23.96 -4.12 -18.44
CA ASN A 403 23.59 -2.90 -19.17
C ASN A 403 22.32 -2.21 -18.65
N VAL A 404 21.44 -2.92 -17.92
CA VAL A 404 20.20 -2.35 -17.40
C VAL A 404 20.40 -1.70 -16.05
N SER A 405 21.21 -2.28 -15.17
CA SER A 405 21.54 -1.68 -13.86
C SER A 405 22.12 -0.27 -14.01
N VAL A 406 23.09 -0.09 -14.91
CA VAL A 406 23.69 1.23 -15.22
C VAL A 406 22.65 2.27 -15.62
N ILE A 407 21.61 1.87 -16.38
CA ILE A 407 20.56 2.79 -16.85
C ILE A 407 19.59 3.14 -15.72
N LEU A 408 19.26 2.17 -14.87
CA LEU A 408 18.41 2.39 -13.70
C LEU A 408 19.12 3.32 -12.71
N GLU A 409 20.41 3.09 -12.45
CA GLU A 409 21.26 3.95 -11.62
C GLU A 409 21.40 5.37 -12.19
N GLU A 410 21.60 5.52 -13.50
CA GLU A 410 21.66 6.84 -14.14
C GLU A 410 20.35 7.61 -13.94
N ASN A 411 19.20 6.93 -14.07
CA ASN A 411 17.89 7.54 -13.85
C ASN A 411 17.66 7.87 -12.37
N ASP A 412 18.05 7.00 -11.43
CA ASP A 412 17.97 7.28 -9.99
C ASP A 412 18.88 8.46 -9.60
N SER A 413 20.08 8.57 -10.19
CA SER A 413 20.98 9.72 -10.01
C SER A 413 20.35 11.04 -10.51
N LYS A 414 19.64 11.00 -11.64
CA LYS A 414 18.85 12.16 -12.13
C LYS A 414 17.71 12.51 -11.20
N LEU A 415 16.99 11.53 -10.64
CA LEU A 415 15.95 11.79 -9.63
C LEU A 415 16.53 12.44 -8.40
N ASN A 416 17.67 11.96 -7.90
CA ASN A 416 18.36 12.54 -6.75
C ASN A 416 18.83 13.97 -7.04
N THR A 417 19.31 14.24 -8.25
CA THR A 417 19.64 15.61 -8.68
C THR A 417 18.40 16.51 -8.68
N ILE A 418 17.27 16.05 -9.22
CA ILE A 418 16.01 16.81 -9.18
C ILE A 418 15.57 17.06 -7.72
N LYS A 419 15.61 16.03 -6.86
CA LYS A 419 15.27 16.15 -5.43
C LYS A 419 16.17 17.18 -4.73
N PHE A 420 17.48 17.10 -4.96
CA PHE A 420 18.46 18.04 -4.42
C PHE A 420 18.16 19.47 -4.88
N GLU A 421 18.00 19.69 -6.18
CA GLU A 421 17.76 21.01 -6.77
C GLU A 421 16.43 21.65 -6.34
N LEU A 422 15.43 20.85 -5.96
CA LEU A 422 14.17 21.31 -5.36
C LEU A 422 14.34 21.75 -3.90
N GLY A 423 15.26 21.11 -3.17
CA GLY A 423 15.59 21.41 -1.77
C GLY A 423 16.51 22.62 -1.60
N VAL A 424 17.40 22.87 -2.56
CA VAL A 424 18.35 23.99 -2.51
C VAL A 424 17.63 25.34 -2.53
N GLU A 425 18.01 26.22 -1.60
CA GLU A 425 17.55 27.60 -1.58
C GLU A 425 18.13 28.38 -2.76
N LYS A 426 17.25 28.92 -3.60
CA LYS A 426 17.66 29.71 -4.76
C LYS A 426 17.20 31.15 -4.61
N PRO A 427 18.01 32.13 -5.05
CA PRO A 427 17.57 33.51 -5.10
C PRO A 427 16.34 33.65 -6.00
N TRP A 428 15.48 34.62 -5.71
CA TRP A 428 14.21 34.84 -6.44
C TRP A 428 14.42 35.08 -7.95
N PHE A 429 15.55 35.69 -8.36
CA PHE A 429 15.82 35.97 -9.77
C PHE A 429 16.03 34.68 -10.60
N ASP A 430 16.25 33.54 -9.94
CA ASP A 430 16.24 32.22 -10.55
C ASP A 430 14.82 31.62 -10.67
N PHE A 431 13.77 32.44 -10.58
CA PHE A 431 12.36 32.00 -10.68
C PHE A 431 12.08 31.13 -11.91
N PHE A 432 12.63 31.47 -13.08
CA PHE A 432 12.47 30.66 -14.29
C PHE A 432 13.13 29.29 -14.15
N LYS A 433 14.28 29.19 -13.46
CA LYS A 433 14.88 27.90 -13.12
C LYS A 433 13.98 27.13 -12.16
N LYS A 434 13.39 27.80 -11.16
CA LYS A 434 12.42 27.17 -10.24
C LYS A 434 11.23 26.55 -11.00
N LEU A 435 10.64 27.30 -11.93
CA LEU A 435 9.54 26.81 -12.77
C LEU A 435 9.98 25.65 -13.68
N LYS A 436 11.21 25.69 -14.22
CA LYS A 436 11.80 24.59 -14.98
C LYS A 436 11.91 23.32 -14.14
N TRP A 437 12.45 23.41 -12.92
CA TRP A 437 12.55 22.27 -12.01
C TRP A 437 11.19 21.72 -11.60
N GLN A 438 10.20 22.58 -11.36
CA GLN A 438 8.84 22.13 -11.09
C GLN A 438 8.22 21.36 -12.27
N LYS A 439 8.47 21.80 -13.51
CA LYS A 439 8.07 21.05 -14.72
C LYS A 439 8.80 19.72 -14.84
N GLN A 440 10.10 19.71 -14.58
CA GLN A 440 10.92 18.48 -14.61
C GLN A 440 10.46 17.48 -13.54
N MET A 441 10.13 17.95 -12.34
CA MET A 441 9.55 17.13 -11.27
C MET A 441 8.21 16.50 -11.69
N LYS A 442 7.28 17.29 -12.24
CA LYS A 442 5.99 16.76 -12.73
C LYS A 442 6.18 15.75 -13.85
N LEU A 443 7.11 16.01 -14.77
CA LEU A 443 7.44 15.09 -15.85
C LEU A 443 8.08 13.80 -15.32
N ALA A 444 8.97 13.90 -14.33
CA ALA A 444 9.59 12.76 -13.69
C ALA A 444 8.55 11.89 -12.97
N ASN A 445 7.65 12.48 -12.18
CA ASN A 445 6.57 11.76 -11.52
C ASN A 445 5.65 11.06 -12.52
N TYR A 446 5.28 11.74 -13.59
CA TYR A 446 4.47 11.16 -14.67
C TYR A 446 5.15 9.96 -15.34
N LYS A 447 6.46 10.07 -15.62
CA LYS A 447 7.25 8.97 -16.19
C LYS A 447 7.39 7.80 -15.23
N LEU A 448 7.66 8.09 -13.96
CA LEU A 448 7.79 7.09 -12.88
C LEU A 448 6.49 6.30 -12.67
N GLN A 449 5.34 6.99 -12.63
CA GLN A 449 4.03 6.35 -12.53
C GLN A 449 3.77 5.36 -13.68
N ARG A 450 4.34 5.62 -14.86
CA ARG A 450 4.19 4.76 -16.05
C ARG A 450 5.37 3.83 -16.28
N PHE A 451 6.30 3.72 -15.34
CA PHE A 451 7.46 2.86 -15.52
C PHE A 451 7.04 1.40 -15.72
N GLU A 452 5.98 0.94 -15.04
CA GLU A 452 5.42 -0.41 -15.23
C GLU A 452 4.93 -0.70 -16.64
N ASP A 453 4.48 0.32 -17.40
CA ASP A 453 4.07 0.12 -18.78
C ASP A 453 5.25 -0.41 -19.64
N VAL A 454 6.50 -0.17 -19.22
CA VAL A 454 7.71 -0.67 -19.89
C VAL A 454 7.74 -2.20 -19.91
N PHE A 455 7.26 -2.86 -18.85
CA PHE A 455 7.27 -4.31 -18.66
C PHE A 455 6.05 -5.03 -19.25
N THR A 456 5.09 -4.30 -19.83
CA THR A 456 3.87 -4.91 -20.38
C THR A 456 3.92 -5.08 -21.89
N THR A 457 3.48 -6.22 -22.42
CA THR A 457 3.44 -6.45 -23.88
C THR A 457 2.30 -5.65 -24.53
N SER A 458 2.47 -5.23 -25.80
CA SER A 458 1.47 -4.39 -26.48
C SER A 458 0.24 -5.15 -26.94
N ASN A 459 0.31 -6.49 -27.04
CA ASN A 459 -0.66 -7.22 -27.83
C ASN A 459 -1.81 -7.83 -27.03
N ASN A 460 -1.65 -8.14 -25.73
CA ASN A 460 -2.72 -8.74 -24.93
C ASN A 460 -2.68 -8.34 -23.44
N GLY A 461 -1.93 -7.31 -23.06
CA GLY A 461 -1.80 -6.89 -21.66
C GLY A 461 -0.99 -7.83 -20.76
N HIS A 462 -0.59 -9.01 -21.23
CA HIS A 462 0.29 -9.91 -20.47
C HIS A 462 1.63 -9.24 -20.15
N ALA A 463 2.05 -9.38 -18.89
CA ALA A 463 3.34 -8.90 -18.43
C ALA A 463 4.47 -9.72 -19.10
N VAL A 464 5.57 -9.04 -19.47
CA VAL A 464 6.79 -9.72 -19.98
C VAL A 464 7.43 -10.57 -18.88
N PHE A 465 7.26 -10.12 -17.66
CA PHE A 465 7.71 -10.76 -16.45
C PHE A 465 6.50 -11.08 -15.60
N GLU A 466 6.30 -12.35 -15.30
CA GLU A 466 5.31 -12.79 -14.33
C GLU A 466 6.02 -12.92 -12.98
N LEU A 467 5.32 -12.64 -11.90
CA LEU A 467 5.80 -13.03 -10.59
C LEU A 467 5.82 -14.57 -10.54
N ASP A 468 6.87 -15.17 -9.97
CA ASP A 468 6.87 -16.62 -9.72
C ASP A 468 5.73 -17.01 -8.78
N SER A 469 5.53 -18.32 -8.56
CA SER A 469 4.49 -18.81 -7.65
C SER A 469 4.68 -18.34 -6.19
N THR A 470 5.85 -17.79 -5.85
CA THR A 470 6.11 -17.17 -4.54
C THR A 470 5.86 -15.66 -4.54
N GLY A 471 5.66 -15.11 -5.75
CA GLY A 471 5.81 -13.74 -6.21
C GLY A 471 6.98 -12.95 -5.63
N THR A 472 8.04 -13.62 -5.20
CA THR A 472 9.26 -12.94 -4.75
C THR A 472 10.19 -12.59 -5.90
N LYS A 473 10.02 -13.22 -7.07
CA LYS A 473 10.86 -12.97 -8.24
C LYS A 473 10.03 -12.79 -9.48
N LEU A 474 10.41 -11.82 -10.30
CA LEU A 474 9.96 -11.73 -11.68
C LEU A 474 10.63 -12.84 -12.49
N VAL A 475 9.84 -13.84 -12.89
CA VAL A 475 10.23 -14.85 -13.86
C VAL A 475 9.82 -14.36 -15.23
N SER A 476 10.81 -14.26 -16.11
CA SER A 476 10.53 -13.98 -17.51
C SER A 476 9.65 -15.07 -18.10
N ASN A 477 8.56 -14.65 -18.74
CA ASN A 477 7.85 -15.53 -19.66
C ASN A 477 8.82 -15.87 -20.82
N GLN A 478 8.86 -17.13 -21.29
CA GLN A 478 9.97 -17.75 -22.05
C GLN A 478 10.21 -17.19 -23.48
N ASN A 479 9.84 -15.94 -23.77
CA ASN A 479 10.06 -15.32 -25.08
C ASN A 479 11.20 -14.29 -25.05
N PRO A 480 12.44 -14.68 -25.45
CA PRO A 480 13.59 -13.78 -25.52
C PRO A 480 13.36 -12.50 -26.33
N LYS A 481 12.44 -12.51 -27.30
CA LYS A 481 12.11 -11.33 -28.11
C LYS A 481 11.41 -10.26 -27.28
N GLU A 482 10.49 -10.65 -26.40
CA GLU A 482 9.78 -9.69 -25.53
C GLU A 482 10.70 -9.14 -24.43
N GLN A 483 11.58 -9.96 -23.86
CA GLN A 483 12.66 -9.47 -22.98
C GLN A 483 13.53 -8.42 -23.69
N THR A 484 13.98 -8.70 -24.91
CA THR A 484 14.81 -7.77 -25.70
C THR A 484 14.07 -6.46 -25.96
N LYS A 485 12.77 -6.51 -26.27
CA LYS A 485 11.94 -5.32 -26.42
C LYS A 485 11.79 -4.55 -25.11
N ALA A 486 11.58 -5.21 -23.98
CA ALA A 486 11.50 -4.57 -22.66
C ALA A 486 12.82 -3.84 -22.35
N VAL A 487 13.97 -4.50 -22.51
CA VAL A 487 15.30 -3.87 -22.34
C VAL A 487 15.48 -2.66 -23.27
N GLN A 488 15.04 -2.75 -24.53
CA GLN A 488 15.08 -1.60 -25.45
C GLN A 488 14.17 -0.46 -25.01
N ARG A 489 13.00 -0.74 -24.42
CA ARG A 489 12.11 0.28 -23.86
C ARG A 489 12.72 0.92 -22.62
N ILE A 490 13.35 0.15 -21.73
CA ILE A 490 14.11 0.66 -20.58
C ILE A 490 15.23 1.58 -21.06
N ARG A 491 16.00 1.18 -22.08
CA ARG A 491 17.04 2.02 -22.70
C ARG A 491 16.51 3.35 -23.26
N LYS A 492 15.27 3.35 -23.74
CA LYS A 492 14.58 4.54 -24.24
C LYS A 492 13.95 5.37 -23.11
N PHE A 493 13.75 4.78 -21.94
CA PHE A 493 13.25 5.48 -20.77
C PHE A 493 14.33 6.40 -20.21
N LYS A 494 14.15 7.70 -20.45
CA LYS A 494 15.01 8.76 -19.93
C LYS A 494 14.16 9.72 -19.15
N LEU A 495 14.55 10.04 -17.92
CA LEU A 495 13.88 11.06 -17.10
C LEU A 495 14.12 12.48 -17.61
#